data_AF-A0A0A7ECC9-F1
#
_entry.id   AF-A0A0A7ECC9-F1
#
_cell.length_a   1.000
_cell.length_b   1.000
_cell.length_c   1.000
_cell.angle_alpha   90.00
_cell.angle_beta   90.00
_cell.angle_gamma   90.00
#
_symmetry.space_group_name_H-M   'P 1'
#
loop_
_entity.id
_entity.type
_entity.pdbx_description
1 polymer ?
#
loop_
_entity_poly.entity_id
_entity_poly.type
_entity_poly.pdbx_seq_one_letter_code
_entity_poly.pdbx_strand_id
1 'polypeptide(L)'
;LPHLATLGYGVGPGGEVIDTFPYFVSGVLHLISSAVLGFGGVYHSLVGPETLEESFPFFGYVWKDKNKMTTILGIHLIVLGIGAWLLVWKALYFGGVYDTWAPGGGDVRIISNPTISPAVIFGYLLKSPFGGDGWIVSVDNLEDIIGGHIWIGTLLILGGVWHILTKPWAWARRAFVWSGEAYLSYSIAAVSVMAFVSCCMSWFNNTAYPSEFYGPTGPEASQSQAFTFL
;
A
#
# COMPACT_ATOMS: atom_id res chain seq x y z
N LEU A 1 6.63 11.84 -9.82
CA LEU A 1 6.19 11.56 -11.21
C LEU A 1 6.19 10.07 -11.51
N PRO A 2 7.29 9.30 -11.30
CA PRO A 2 7.31 7.85 -11.59
C PRO A 2 6.12 7.07 -11.01
N HIS A 3 5.79 7.26 -9.72
CA HIS A 3 4.65 6.60 -9.09
C HIS A 3 3.29 6.89 -9.76
N LEU A 4 3.10 8.09 -10.32
CA LEU A 4 1.85 8.44 -11.04
C LEU A 4 1.84 7.80 -12.44
N ALA A 5 2.99 7.76 -13.10
CA ALA A 5 3.17 7.08 -14.38
C ALA A 5 2.94 5.57 -14.26
N THR A 6 3.43 4.92 -13.20
CA THR A 6 3.15 3.49 -12.92
C THR A 6 1.65 3.21 -12.79
N LEU A 7 0.88 4.17 -12.22
CA LEU A 7 -0.58 4.08 -12.17
C LEU A 7 -1.26 4.33 -13.53
N GLY A 8 -0.50 4.49 -14.61
CA GLY A 8 -0.96 4.74 -15.96
C GLY A 8 -1.46 6.17 -16.22
N TYR A 9 -1.11 7.14 -15.37
CA TYR A 9 -1.48 8.53 -15.60
C TYR A 9 -0.44 9.24 -16.45
N GLY A 10 -0.87 9.83 -17.58
CA GLY A 10 -0.03 10.74 -18.37
C GLY A 10 1.05 10.07 -19.21
N VAL A 11 1.05 8.74 -19.30
CA VAL A 11 2.01 7.95 -20.08
C VAL A 11 1.33 7.04 -21.10
N GLY A 12 2.05 6.69 -22.16
CA GLY A 12 1.64 5.75 -23.19
C GLY A 12 2.73 4.72 -23.51
N PRO A 13 2.78 4.21 -24.75
CA PRO A 13 3.74 3.19 -25.16
C PRO A 13 5.20 3.56 -24.87
N GLY A 14 5.98 2.60 -24.38
CA GLY A 14 7.38 2.78 -23.99
C GLY A 14 7.60 3.68 -22.77
N GLY A 15 6.53 4.06 -22.07
CA GLY A 15 6.60 4.98 -20.93
C GLY A 15 6.73 6.45 -21.33
N GLU A 16 6.44 6.80 -22.59
CA GLU A 16 6.49 8.19 -23.06
C GLU A 16 5.43 9.05 -22.35
N VAL A 17 5.84 10.24 -21.90
CA VAL A 17 4.91 11.20 -21.28
C VAL A 17 4.09 11.90 -22.36
N ILE A 18 2.79 11.61 -22.39
CA ILE A 18 1.84 12.13 -23.38
C ILE A 18 0.97 13.26 -22.82
N ASP A 19 0.78 13.32 -21.49
CA ASP A 19 0.01 14.37 -20.83
C ASP A 19 0.54 14.62 -19.41
N THR A 20 0.80 15.88 -19.08
CA THR A 20 1.29 16.27 -17.75
C THR A 20 0.18 16.78 -16.82
N PHE A 21 -1.03 16.99 -17.34
CA PHE A 21 -2.17 17.48 -16.56
C PHE A 21 -2.54 16.57 -15.37
N PRO A 22 -2.55 15.23 -15.47
CA PRO A 22 -2.81 14.36 -14.32
C PRO A 22 -1.82 14.56 -13.17
N TYR A 23 -0.56 14.85 -13.47
CA TYR A 23 0.45 15.14 -12.45
C TYR A 23 0.17 16.45 -11.73
N PHE A 24 -0.21 17.49 -12.50
CA PHE A 24 -0.62 18.78 -11.95
C PHE A 24 -1.86 18.65 -11.06
N VAL A 25 -2.91 17.95 -11.53
CA VAL A 25 -4.13 17.70 -10.76
C VAL A 25 -3.81 17.02 -9.43
N SER A 26 -2.98 15.97 -9.47
CA SER A 26 -2.57 15.28 -8.24
C SER A 26 -1.88 16.24 -7.27
N GLY A 27 -0.91 17.04 -7.75
CA GLY A 27 -0.21 18.02 -6.91
C GLY A 27 -1.14 19.06 -6.27
N VAL A 28 -2.06 19.63 -7.06
CA VAL A 28 -3.04 20.63 -6.57
C VAL A 28 -3.98 20.03 -5.54
N LEU A 29 -4.55 18.85 -5.80
CA LEU A 29 -5.48 18.21 -4.87
C LEU A 29 -4.82 17.88 -3.53
N HIS A 30 -3.58 17.37 -3.55
CA HIS A 30 -2.83 17.10 -2.32
C HIS A 30 -2.48 18.39 -1.55
N LEU A 31 -2.06 19.44 -2.27
CA LEU A 31 -1.74 20.73 -1.65
C LEU A 31 -2.97 21.34 -0.96
N ILE A 32 -4.11 21.40 -1.65
CA ILE A 32 -5.36 21.94 -1.07
C ILE A 32 -5.83 21.07 0.10
N SER A 33 -5.77 19.75 -0.03
CA SER A 33 -6.16 18.83 1.06
C SER A 33 -5.29 19.00 2.30
N SER A 34 -3.99 19.27 2.13
CA SER A 34 -3.08 19.52 3.25
C SER A 34 -3.46 20.76 4.08
N ALA A 35 -4.03 21.79 3.45
CA ALA A 35 -4.54 22.96 4.16
C ALA A 35 -5.73 22.61 5.05
N VAL A 36 -6.65 21.75 4.58
CA VAL A 36 -7.81 21.28 5.37
C VAL A 36 -7.33 20.45 6.57
N LEU A 37 -6.39 19.53 6.36
CA LEU A 37 -5.79 18.73 7.43
C LEU A 37 -5.04 19.60 8.45
N GLY A 38 -4.26 20.57 7.97
CA GLY A 38 -3.54 21.51 8.81
C GLY A 38 -4.48 22.38 9.65
N PHE A 39 -5.57 22.87 9.06
CA PHE A 39 -6.60 23.61 9.79
C PHE A 39 -7.21 22.79 10.92
N GLY A 40 -7.63 21.55 10.64
CA GLY A 40 -8.14 20.65 11.67
C GLY A 40 -7.11 20.35 12.77
N GLY A 41 -5.86 20.11 12.39
CA GLY A 41 -4.76 19.88 13.32
C GLY A 41 -4.50 21.07 14.27
N VAL A 42 -4.44 22.29 13.72
CA VAL A 42 -4.26 23.52 14.52
C VAL A 42 -5.45 23.74 15.46
N TYR A 43 -6.68 23.59 14.95
CA TYR A 43 -7.88 23.72 15.77
C TYR A 43 -7.87 22.73 16.94
N HIS A 44 -7.66 21.44 16.69
CA HIS A 44 -7.67 20.42 17.73
C HIS A 44 -6.47 20.46 18.69
N SER A 45 -5.38 21.14 18.31
CA SER A 45 -4.20 21.28 19.18
C SER A 45 -4.23 22.53 20.06
N LEU A 46 -4.91 23.61 19.63
CA LEU A 46 -4.85 24.92 20.29
C LEU A 46 -6.19 25.45 20.80
N VAL A 47 -7.31 25.04 20.22
CA VAL A 47 -8.64 25.63 20.47
C VAL A 47 -9.66 24.61 20.94
N GLY A 48 -9.62 23.40 20.38
CA GLY A 48 -10.50 22.29 20.76
C GLY A 48 -10.30 21.85 22.22
N PRO A 49 -11.21 21.01 22.73
CA PRO A 49 -11.10 20.49 24.09
C PRO A 49 -9.85 19.61 24.25
N GLU A 50 -9.17 19.73 25.40
CA GLU A 50 -7.96 18.94 25.71
C GLU A 50 -8.26 17.43 25.86
N THR A 51 -9.46 17.10 26.33
CA THR A 51 -9.96 15.74 26.53
C THR A 51 -11.32 15.57 25.86
N LEU A 52 -11.64 14.35 25.43
CA LEU A 52 -12.85 14.08 24.63
C LEU A 52 -13.85 13.17 25.36
N GLU A 53 -13.45 12.58 26.48
CA GLU A 53 -14.17 11.53 27.21
C GLU A 53 -15.54 12.00 27.73
N GLU A 54 -15.62 13.25 28.21
CA GLU A 54 -16.84 13.80 28.80
C GLU A 54 -17.79 14.37 27.74
N SER A 55 -17.26 15.13 26.79
CA SER A 55 -18.07 15.85 25.80
C SER A 55 -18.42 15.00 24.57
N PHE A 56 -17.55 14.06 24.19
CA PHE A 56 -17.66 13.29 22.94
C PHE A 56 -17.28 11.81 23.16
N PRO A 57 -18.10 11.02 23.88
CA PRO A 57 -17.73 9.65 24.30
C PRO A 57 -17.46 8.69 23.13
N PHE A 58 -18.02 8.95 21.94
CA PHE A 58 -17.67 8.19 20.74
C PHE A 58 -16.19 8.40 20.33
N PHE A 59 -15.65 9.61 20.48
CA PHE A 59 -14.27 9.95 20.13
C PHE A 59 -13.29 9.81 21.30
N GLY A 60 -13.73 10.03 22.54
CA GLY A 60 -12.89 9.85 23.74
C GLY A 60 -12.48 8.40 23.97
N TYR A 61 -11.26 8.18 24.45
CA TYR A 61 -10.75 6.83 24.72
C TYR A 61 -9.67 6.83 25.80
N VAL A 62 -9.58 5.72 26.53
CA VAL A 62 -8.47 5.43 27.43
C VAL A 62 -7.69 4.26 26.87
N TRP A 63 -6.36 4.34 26.80
CA TRP A 63 -5.50 3.30 26.21
C TRP A 63 -5.69 1.89 26.78
N LYS A 64 -6.16 1.79 28.03
CA LYS A 64 -6.45 0.52 28.71
C LYS A 64 -7.78 -0.12 28.29
N ASP A 65 -8.70 0.65 27.68
CA ASP A 65 -9.95 0.14 27.13
C ASP A 65 -9.66 -0.65 25.85
N LYS A 66 -9.48 -1.95 26.03
CA LYS A 66 -9.16 -2.89 24.97
C LYS A 66 -10.22 -2.97 23.89
N ASN A 67 -11.50 -2.73 24.24
CA ASN A 67 -12.58 -2.75 23.27
C ASN A 67 -12.53 -1.49 22.40
N LYS A 68 -12.38 -0.31 23.01
CA LYS A 68 -12.25 0.94 22.24
C LYS A 68 -11.02 0.91 21.33
N MET A 69 -9.91 0.33 21.79
CA MET A 69 -8.70 0.16 20.97
C MET A 69 -8.95 -0.75 19.75
N THR A 70 -9.61 -1.90 19.91
CA THR A 70 -9.92 -2.77 18.77
C THR A 70 -10.96 -2.17 17.84
N THR A 71 -11.93 -1.40 18.35
CA THR A 71 -12.88 -0.67 17.51
C THR A 71 -12.17 0.37 16.64
N ILE A 72 -11.27 1.18 17.20
CA ILE A 72 -10.50 2.18 16.44
C ILE A 72 -9.60 1.49 15.40
N LEU A 73 -8.88 0.42 15.79
CA LEU A 73 -8.10 -0.41 14.86
C LEU A 73 -8.98 -0.91 13.70
N GLY A 74 -10.16 -1.45 14.02
CA GLY A 74 -11.03 -2.02 13.01
C GLY A 74 -11.57 -1.02 12.00
N ILE A 75 -11.87 0.21 12.44
CA ILE A 75 -12.24 1.31 11.53
C ILE A 75 -11.08 1.63 10.58
N HIS A 76 -9.85 1.76 11.09
CA HIS A 76 -8.68 2.03 10.25
C HIS A 76 -8.38 0.87 9.28
N LEU A 77 -8.54 -0.38 9.70
CA LEU A 77 -8.39 -1.53 8.80
C LEU A 77 -9.39 -1.48 7.63
N ILE A 78 -10.64 -1.09 7.88
CA ILE A 78 -11.62 -0.89 6.80
C ILE A 78 -11.17 0.21 5.84
N VAL A 79 -10.69 1.35 6.35
CA VAL A 79 -10.18 2.45 5.52
C VAL A 79 -8.99 2.00 4.66
N LEU A 80 -8.04 1.26 5.25
CA LEU A 80 -6.90 0.69 4.51
C LEU A 80 -7.36 -0.31 3.45
N GLY A 81 -8.36 -1.15 3.77
CA GLY A 81 -8.92 -2.10 2.82
C GLY A 81 -9.61 -1.43 1.64
N ILE A 82 -10.34 -0.33 1.87
CA ILE A 82 -10.88 0.52 0.81
C ILE A 82 -9.75 1.11 -0.03
N GLY A 83 -8.67 1.58 0.59
CA GLY A 83 -7.48 2.07 -0.10
C GLY A 83 -6.87 1.03 -1.07
N ALA A 84 -6.75 -0.22 -0.65
CA ALA A 84 -6.30 -1.31 -1.53
C ALA A 84 -7.27 -1.55 -2.70
N TRP A 85 -8.58 -1.50 -2.45
CA TRP A 85 -9.60 -1.61 -3.51
C TRP A 85 -9.59 -0.45 -4.50
N LEU A 86 -9.18 0.76 -4.10
CA LEU A 86 -9.02 1.88 -5.04
C LEU A 86 -7.98 1.56 -6.13
N LEU A 87 -6.87 0.90 -5.78
CA LEU A 87 -5.89 0.44 -6.78
C LEU A 87 -6.49 -0.62 -7.71
N VAL A 88 -7.26 -1.57 -7.16
CA VAL A 88 -7.94 -2.59 -7.96
C VAL A 88 -8.89 -1.93 -8.96
N TRP A 89 -9.73 -1.00 -8.52
CA TRP A 89 -10.63 -0.29 -9.43
C TRP A 89 -9.89 0.54 -10.47
N LYS A 90 -8.76 1.15 -10.12
CA LYS A 90 -7.91 1.85 -11.08
C LYS A 90 -7.45 0.91 -12.20
N ALA A 91 -6.94 -0.26 -11.84
CA ALA A 91 -6.41 -1.24 -12.78
C ALA A 91 -7.48 -1.93 -13.63
N LEU A 92 -8.68 -2.15 -13.08
CA LEU A 92 -9.76 -2.86 -13.78
C LEU A 92 -10.66 -1.95 -14.62
N TYR A 93 -10.95 -0.74 -14.13
CA TYR A 93 -12.05 0.07 -14.67
C TYR A 93 -11.63 1.48 -15.08
N PHE A 94 -10.64 2.07 -14.42
CA PHE A 94 -10.25 3.47 -14.68
C PHE A 94 -8.97 3.57 -15.50
N GLY A 95 -9.00 2.97 -16.70
CA GLY A 95 -7.94 3.11 -17.71
C GLY A 95 -6.70 2.23 -17.49
N GLY A 96 -6.66 1.38 -16.46
CA GLY A 96 -5.57 0.43 -16.28
C GLY A 96 -4.37 0.95 -15.51
N VAL A 97 -3.24 0.26 -15.60
CA VAL A 97 -1.94 0.66 -15.01
C VAL A 97 -0.84 0.38 -16.04
N TYR A 98 0.35 0.94 -15.84
CA TYR A 98 1.47 0.71 -16.77
C TYR A 98 2.04 -0.70 -16.59
N ASP A 99 2.11 -1.46 -17.68
CA ASP A 99 2.74 -2.78 -17.73
C ASP A 99 4.01 -2.73 -18.57
N THR A 100 5.17 -2.86 -17.94
CA THR A 100 6.45 -2.98 -18.66
C THR A 100 6.53 -4.28 -19.48
N TRP A 101 5.74 -5.31 -19.12
CA TRP A 101 5.70 -6.61 -19.77
C TRP A 101 4.63 -6.74 -20.86
N ALA A 102 3.99 -5.62 -21.24
CA ALA A 102 3.00 -5.65 -22.31
C ALA A 102 3.62 -6.20 -23.63
N PRO A 103 2.91 -7.06 -24.38
CA PRO A 103 3.41 -7.61 -25.63
C PRO A 103 3.70 -6.50 -26.65
N GLY A 104 4.96 -6.41 -27.11
CA GLY A 104 5.40 -5.36 -28.04
C GLY A 104 6.10 -4.17 -27.38
N GLY A 105 6.27 -4.18 -26.06
CA GLY A 105 6.88 -3.12 -25.28
C GLY A 105 5.91 -2.55 -24.25
N GLY A 106 6.43 -1.92 -23.20
CA GLY A 106 5.61 -1.47 -22.08
C GLY A 106 4.51 -0.47 -22.49
N ASP A 107 3.31 -0.61 -21.92
CA ASP A 107 2.18 0.28 -22.20
C ASP A 107 1.16 0.25 -21.05
N VAL A 108 0.25 1.22 -21.02
CA VAL A 108 -0.88 1.23 -20.09
C VAL A 108 -1.92 0.22 -20.54
N ARG A 109 -2.28 -0.72 -19.65
CA ARG A 109 -3.35 -1.69 -19.94
C ARG A 109 -4.30 -1.93 -18.79
N ILE A 110 -5.51 -2.33 -19.14
CA ILE A 110 -6.52 -2.80 -18.21
C ILE A 110 -6.21 -4.23 -17.78
N ILE A 111 -6.29 -4.50 -16.48
CA ILE A 111 -6.08 -5.85 -15.91
C ILE A 111 -7.43 -6.55 -15.81
N SER A 112 -7.81 -7.27 -16.85
CA SER A 112 -9.12 -7.90 -16.96
C SER A 112 -9.26 -9.22 -16.19
N ASN A 113 -8.15 -9.91 -15.94
CA ASN A 113 -8.13 -11.24 -15.31
C ASN A 113 -7.14 -11.28 -14.12
N PRO A 114 -7.39 -10.53 -13.03
CA PRO A 114 -6.51 -10.56 -11.86
C PRO A 114 -6.47 -11.96 -11.22
N THR A 115 -5.30 -12.35 -10.70
CA THR A 115 -5.12 -13.66 -10.09
C THR A 115 -5.82 -13.74 -8.74
N ILE A 116 -6.92 -14.49 -8.67
CA ILE A 116 -7.65 -14.74 -7.43
C ILE A 116 -7.27 -16.06 -6.74
N SER A 117 -6.42 -16.88 -7.38
CA SER A 117 -6.01 -18.17 -6.83
C SER A 117 -5.23 -17.99 -5.53
N PRO A 118 -5.73 -18.49 -4.38
CA PRO A 118 -5.03 -18.33 -3.10
C PRO A 118 -3.68 -19.06 -3.09
N ALA A 119 -3.57 -20.17 -3.82
CA ALA A 119 -2.32 -20.93 -3.90
C ALA A 119 -1.18 -20.12 -4.53
N VAL A 120 -1.50 -19.27 -5.52
CA VAL A 120 -0.51 -18.38 -6.15
C VAL A 120 -0.21 -17.20 -5.20
N ILE A 121 -1.25 -16.48 -4.78
CA ILE A 121 -1.09 -15.24 -3.98
C ILE A 121 -0.40 -15.51 -2.64
N PHE A 122 -0.85 -16.51 -1.88
CA PHE A 122 -0.20 -16.87 -0.61
C PHE A 122 1.07 -17.70 -0.82
N GLY A 123 1.27 -18.27 -2.01
CA GLY A 123 2.52 -18.94 -2.40
C GLY A 123 3.71 -17.99 -2.35
N TYR A 124 3.55 -16.74 -2.80
CA TYR A 124 4.59 -15.70 -2.68
C TYR A 124 5.08 -15.48 -1.25
N LEU A 125 4.18 -15.55 -0.25
CA LEU A 125 4.54 -15.36 1.16
C LEU A 125 5.43 -16.48 1.71
N LEU A 126 5.42 -17.65 1.08
CA LEU A 126 6.15 -18.84 1.50
C LEU A 126 7.46 -19.05 0.72
N LYS A 127 7.73 -18.22 -0.30
CA LYS A 127 8.98 -18.27 -1.06
C LYS A 127 10.17 -17.86 -0.18
N SER A 128 11.34 -18.44 -0.46
CA SER A 128 12.60 -18.05 0.16
C SER A 128 12.96 -16.61 -0.19
N PRO A 129 13.52 -15.82 0.75
CA PRO A 129 13.99 -14.46 0.46
C PRO A 129 15.37 -14.43 -0.23
N PHE A 130 16.01 -15.58 -0.46
CA PHE A 130 17.33 -15.65 -1.06
C PHE A 130 17.28 -15.57 -2.60
N GLY A 131 18.46 -15.40 -3.21
CA GLY A 131 18.62 -15.27 -4.66
C GLY A 131 18.00 -16.44 -5.42
N GLY A 132 17.35 -16.13 -6.54
CA GLY A 132 16.58 -17.09 -7.35
C GLY A 132 15.09 -17.15 -6.99
N ASP A 133 14.74 -16.98 -5.71
CA ASP A 133 13.34 -17.01 -5.25
C ASP A 133 12.77 -15.62 -4.97
N GLY A 134 13.43 -14.81 -4.13
CA GLY A 134 13.12 -13.40 -3.92
C GLY A 134 11.84 -13.07 -3.14
N TRP A 135 11.24 -14.02 -2.39
CA TRP A 135 10.01 -13.80 -1.59
C TRP A 135 8.93 -13.02 -2.38
N ILE A 136 8.22 -12.06 -1.78
CA ILE A 136 7.23 -11.21 -2.47
C ILE A 136 7.84 -10.22 -3.47
N VAL A 137 9.16 -9.98 -3.40
CA VAL A 137 9.87 -9.09 -4.34
C VAL A 137 9.93 -9.69 -5.74
N SER A 138 9.68 -10.99 -5.85
CA SER A 138 9.66 -11.73 -7.12
C SER A 138 8.37 -11.64 -7.92
N VAL A 139 7.38 -10.87 -7.49
CA VAL A 139 6.15 -10.68 -8.27
C VAL A 139 6.49 -10.04 -9.62
N ASP A 140 6.10 -10.69 -10.71
CA ASP A 140 6.60 -10.42 -12.07
C ASP A 140 5.50 -10.08 -13.08
N ASN A 141 4.26 -10.01 -12.63
CA ASN A 141 3.12 -9.65 -13.48
C ASN A 141 2.07 -8.85 -12.69
N LEU A 142 1.25 -8.09 -13.43
CA LEU A 142 0.26 -7.20 -12.84
C LEU A 142 -0.99 -7.93 -12.36
N GLU A 143 -1.35 -9.06 -12.98
CA GLU A 143 -2.46 -9.90 -12.54
C GLU A 143 -2.30 -10.34 -11.09
N ASP A 144 -1.08 -10.72 -10.69
CA ASP A 144 -0.74 -11.12 -9.33
C ASP A 144 -0.67 -9.92 -8.37
N ILE A 145 -0.15 -8.77 -8.82
CA ILE A 145 -0.15 -7.53 -8.00
C ILE A 145 -1.60 -7.12 -7.69
N ILE A 146 -2.45 -7.03 -8.71
CA ILE A 146 -3.85 -6.61 -8.52
C ILE A 146 -4.65 -7.68 -7.78
N GLY A 147 -4.42 -8.96 -8.09
CA GLY A 147 -4.99 -10.09 -7.36
C GLY A 147 -4.63 -10.09 -5.87
N GLY A 148 -3.37 -9.81 -5.54
CA GLY A 148 -2.92 -9.65 -4.16
C GLY A 148 -3.62 -8.51 -3.43
N HIS A 149 -3.85 -7.37 -4.11
CA HIS A 149 -4.59 -6.24 -3.52
C HIS A 149 -6.09 -6.54 -3.32
N ILE A 150 -6.71 -7.38 -4.16
CA ILE A 150 -8.07 -7.90 -3.91
C ILE A 150 -8.10 -8.69 -2.60
N TRP A 151 -7.14 -9.61 -2.40
CA TRP A 151 -7.02 -10.40 -1.18
C TRP A 151 -6.78 -9.52 0.04
N ILE A 152 -5.76 -8.64 0.01
CA ILE A 152 -5.43 -7.75 1.12
C ILE A 152 -6.59 -6.81 1.44
N GLY A 153 -7.18 -6.17 0.43
CA GLY A 153 -8.32 -5.27 0.63
C GLY A 153 -9.50 -5.96 1.31
N THR A 154 -9.83 -7.18 0.86
CA THR A 154 -10.90 -7.98 1.45
C THR A 154 -10.58 -8.43 2.87
N LEU A 155 -9.37 -8.92 3.12
CA LEU A 155 -8.93 -9.35 4.45
C LEU A 155 -8.90 -8.20 5.46
N LEU A 156 -8.46 -7.02 5.04
CA LEU A 156 -8.45 -5.82 5.87
C LEU A 156 -9.87 -5.38 6.25
N ILE A 157 -10.82 -5.39 5.32
CA ILE A 157 -12.23 -5.06 5.60
C ILE A 157 -12.84 -6.07 6.57
N LEU A 158 -12.70 -7.37 6.28
CA LEU A 158 -13.24 -8.43 7.14
C LEU A 158 -12.60 -8.44 8.53
N GLY A 159 -11.27 -8.27 8.59
CA GLY A 159 -10.52 -8.13 9.84
C GLY A 159 -10.93 -6.88 10.62
N GLY A 160 -11.23 -5.78 9.92
CA GLY A 160 -11.72 -4.55 10.53
C GLY A 160 -13.10 -4.71 11.15
N VAL A 161 -14.04 -5.31 10.42
CA VAL A 161 -15.38 -5.68 10.94
C VAL A 161 -15.24 -6.60 12.15
N TRP A 162 -14.38 -7.62 12.06
CA TRP A 162 -14.09 -8.52 13.18
C TRP A 162 -13.59 -7.76 14.42
N HIS A 163 -12.61 -6.86 14.28
CA HIS A 163 -12.07 -6.09 15.40
C HIS A 163 -13.06 -5.09 16.01
N ILE A 164 -14.02 -4.58 15.22
CA ILE A 164 -15.12 -3.76 15.73
C ILE A 164 -16.10 -4.59 16.56
N LEU A 165 -16.45 -5.80 16.07
CA LEU A 165 -17.47 -6.64 16.68
C LEU A 165 -16.97 -7.54 17.82
N THR A 166 -15.65 -7.62 18.03
CA THR A 166 -15.04 -8.50 19.02
C THR A 166 -14.14 -7.77 20.00
N LYS A 167 -13.78 -8.49 21.08
CA LYS A 167 -12.88 -8.02 22.13
C LYS A 167 -11.68 -8.96 22.25
N PRO A 168 -10.49 -8.48 22.65
CA PRO A 168 -9.33 -9.34 22.82
C PRO A 168 -9.59 -10.52 23.75
N TRP A 169 -9.31 -11.72 23.25
CA TRP A 169 -9.47 -12.96 23.99
C TRP A 169 -8.49 -13.07 25.17
N ALA A 170 -8.77 -14.01 26.07
CA ALA A 170 -8.03 -14.15 27.31
C ALA A 170 -6.51 -14.35 27.11
N TRP A 171 -6.10 -15.12 26.10
CA TRP A 171 -4.67 -15.32 25.82
C TRP A 171 -3.99 -14.04 25.30
N ALA A 172 -4.64 -13.30 24.40
CA ALA A 172 -4.10 -12.05 23.86
C ALA A 172 -3.93 -11.01 24.97
N ARG A 173 -4.91 -10.92 25.89
CA ARG A 173 -4.82 -10.03 27.05
C ARG A 173 -3.62 -10.32 27.96
N ARG A 174 -3.15 -11.57 28.00
CA ARG A 174 -1.98 -12.00 28.79
C ARG A 174 -0.65 -11.87 28.05
N ALA A 175 -0.68 -11.90 26.71
CA ALA A 175 0.52 -11.86 25.88
C ALA A 175 1.02 -10.43 25.61
N PHE A 176 0.12 -9.45 25.54
CA PHE A 176 0.45 -8.07 25.18
C PHE A 176 0.42 -7.10 26.36
N VAL A 177 1.19 -6.01 26.22
CA VAL A 177 1.14 -4.83 27.10
C VAL A 177 0.10 -3.86 26.54
N TRP A 178 -0.81 -3.37 27.39
CA TRP A 178 -1.96 -2.55 26.98
C TRP A 178 -1.79 -1.10 27.45
N SER A 179 -0.89 -0.38 26.78
CA SER A 179 -0.60 1.05 26.99
C SER A 179 -0.34 1.75 25.65
N GLY A 180 -0.50 3.07 25.61
CA GLY A 180 -0.25 3.85 24.39
C GLY A 180 1.17 3.69 23.84
N GLU A 181 2.18 3.67 24.72
CA GLU A 181 3.58 3.46 24.35
C GLU A 181 3.82 2.06 23.76
N ALA A 182 3.17 1.03 24.32
CA ALA A 182 3.26 -0.32 23.75
C ALA A 182 2.63 -0.41 22.36
N TYR A 183 1.47 0.21 22.14
CA TYR A 183 0.85 0.24 20.81
C TYR A 183 1.72 0.98 19.78
N LEU A 184 2.36 2.07 20.20
CA LEU A 184 3.32 2.79 19.39
C LEU A 184 4.53 1.90 19.05
N SER A 185 5.10 1.17 20.01
CA SER A 185 6.27 0.33 19.77
C SER A 185 5.98 -0.82 18.81
N TYR A 186 4.81 -1.45 18.89
CA TYR A 186 4.37 -2.46 17.92
C TYR A 186 4.27 -1.88 16.51
N SER A 187 3.75 -0.65 16.39
CA SER A 187 3.60 0.03 15.11
C SER A 187 4.95 0.44 14.51
N ILE A 188 5.90 0.90 15.33
CA ILE A 188 7.26 1.24 14.88
C ILE A 188 7.97 0.00 14.33
N ALA A 189 7.87 -1.13 15.04
CA ALA A 189 8.44 -2.39 14.57
C ALA A 189 7.85 -2.82 13.21
N ALA A 190 6.53 -2.71 13.04
CA ALA A 190 5.86 -3.02 11.77
C ALA A 190 6.32 -2.10 10.63
N VAL A 191 6.40 -0.78 10.86
CA VAL A 191 6.88 0.19 9.87
C VAL A 191 8.35 -0.03 9.51
N SER A 192 9.19 -0.41 10.46
CA SER A 192 10.60 -0.76 10.21
C SER A 192 10.71 -1.94 9.24
N VAL A 193 9.93 -3.01 9.45
CA VAL A 193 9.90 -4.14 8.51
C VAL A 193 9.41 -3.70 7.14
N MET A 194 8.31 -2.94 7.05
CA MET A 194 7.80 -2.42 5.77
C MET A 194 8.87 -1.59 5.02
N ALA A 195 9.68 -0.80 5.72
CA ALA A 195 10.76 -0.04 5.12
C ALA A 195 11.85 -0.95 4.53
N PHE A 196 12.27 -2.00 5.24
CA PHE A 196 13.24 -2.97 4.71
C PHE A 196 12.70 -3.71 3.48
N VAL A 197 11.43 -4.11 3.50
CA VAL A 197 10.77 -4.73 2.34
C VAL A 197 10.72 -3.77 1.15
N SER A 198 10.37 -2.50 1.39
CA SER A 198 10.28 -1.48 0.34
C SER A 198 11.64 -1.18 -0.28
N CYS A 199 12.70 -1.17 0.53
CA CYS A 199 14.09 -1.04 0.06
C CYS A 199 14.42 -2.13 -0.96
N CYS A 200 14.20 -3.41 -0.60
CA CYS A 200 14.44 -4.53 -1.52
C CYS A 200 13.54 -4.47 -2.75
N MET A 201 12.26 -4.12 -2.59
CA MET A 201 11.33 -4.02 -3.71
C MET A 201 11.80 -3.00 -4.75
N SER A 202 12.16 -1.78 -4.30
CA SER A 202 12.65 -0.73 -5.20
C SER A 202 14.00 -1.03 -5.84
N TRP A 203 14.81 -1.90 -5.23
CA TRP A 203 16.15 -2.24 -5.73
C TRP A 203 16.13 -3.35 -6.79
N PHE A 204 15.20 -4.30 -6.68
CA PHE A 204 15.20 -5.52 -7.50
C PHE A 204 13.98 -5.67 -8.41
N ASN A 205 12.81 -5.17 -8.02
CA ASN A 205 11.58 -5.45 -8.75
C ASN A 205 11.34 -4.42 -9.84
N ASN A 206 11.41 -4.83 -11.11
CA ASN A 206 11.15 -3.96 -12.26
C ASN A 206 9.70 -4.06 -12.77
N THR A 207 8.80 -4.77 -12.07
CA THR A 207 7.38 -4.85 -12.44
C THR A 207 6.58 -3.74 -11.77
N ALA A 208 6.67 -3.63 -10.45
CA ALA A 208 6.08 -2.56 -9.65
C ALA A 208 6.88 -1.25 -9.76
N TYR A 209 8.17 -1.33 -10.12
CA TYR A 209 9.04 -0.18 -10.42
C TYR A 209 9.60 -0.29 -11.85
N PRO A 210 8.80 0.01 -12.89
CA PRO A 210 9.22 -0.08 -14.28
C PRO A 210 10.51 0.71 -14.56
N SER A 211 11.51 0.07 -15.19
CA SER A 211 12.82 0.67 -15.44
C SER A 211 12.74 1.91 -16.36
N GLU A 212 11.67 2.04 -17.16
CA GLU A 212 11.35 3.20 -17.97
C GLU A 212 11.17 4.48 -17.14
N PHE A 213 10.70 4.34 -15.88
CA PHE A 213 10.47 5.48 -14.99
C PHE A 213 11.52 5.62 -13.89
N TYR A 214 12.12 4.52 -13.48
CA TYR A 214 13.01 4.45 -12.32
C TYR A 214 14.49 4.22 -12.69
N GLY A 215 14.78 3.95 -13.96
CA GLY A 215 16.09 3.51 -14.43
C GLY A 215 16.31 2.01 -14.20
N PRO A 216 17.34 1.42 -14.84
CA PRO A 216 17.60 0.00 -14.73
C PRO A 216 18.04 -0.37 -13.31
N THR A 217 17.65 -1.57 -12.88
CA THR A 217 18.19 -2.14 -11.64
C THR A 217 19.69 -2.42 -11.76
N GLY A 218 20.39 -2.63 -10.64
CA GLY A 218 21.81 -3.03 -10.65
C GLY A 218 22.06 -4.30 -11.50
N PRO A 219 21.31 -5.39 -11.29
CA PRO A 219 21.40 -6.59 -12.14
C PRO A 219 21.11 -6.30 -13.62
N GLU A 220 20.06 -5.53 -13.92
CA GLU A 220 19.67 -5.18 -15.29
C GLU A 220 20.77 -4.40 -16.02
N ALA A 221 21.35 -3.38 -15.37
CA ALA A 221 22.44 -2.60 -15.94
C ALA A 221 23.70 -3.44 -16.19
N SER A 222 24.01 -4.39 -15.30
CA SER A 222 25.14 -5.31 -15.49
C SER A 222 24.91 -6.26 -16.67
N GLN A 223 23.69 -6.78 -16.84
CA GLN A 223 23.36 -7.67 -17.97
C GLN A 223 23.32 -6.90 -19.30
N SER A 224 22.78 -5.68 -19.32
CA SER A 224 22.72 -4.85 -20.53
C SER A 224 24.10 -4.45 -21.04
N GLN A 225 25.06 -4.23 -20.14
CA GLN A 225 26.46 -4.04 -20.50
C GLN A 225 27.02 -5.26 -21.23
N ALA A 226 26.87 -6.46 -20.67
CA ALA A 226 27.35 -7.69 -21.29
C ALA A 226 26.72 -7.92 -22.67
N PHE A 227 25.42 -7.67 -22.79
CA PHE A 227 24.68 -7.77 -24.06
C PHE A 227 25.17 -6.77 -25.12
N THR A 228 25.53 -5.54 -24.72
CA THR A 228 26.00 -4.50 -25.66
C THR A 228 27.33 -4.87 -26.33
N PHE A 229 28.20 -5.60 -25.63
CA PHE A 229 29.52 -6.00 -26.14
C PHE A 229 29.54 -7.39 -26.78
N LEU A 230 28.45 -8.16 -26.68
CA LEU A 230 28.30 -9.48 -27.31
C LEU A 230 27.94 -9.32 -28.79
#